data_AF-A0A6C2YPJ2-F1
#
_entry.id   AF-A0A6C2YPJ2-F1
#
_cell.length_a   1.000
_cell.length_b   1.000
_cell.length_c   1.000
_cell.angle_alpha   90.00
_cell.angle_beta   90.00
_cell.angle_gamma   90.00
#
_symmetry.space_group_name_H-M   'P 1'
#
loop_
_entity.id
_entity.type
_entity.pdbx_description
1 polymer ?
#
loop_
_entity_poly.entity_id
_entity_poly.type
_entity_poly.pdbx_seq_one_letter_code
_entity_poly.pdbx_strand_id
1 'polypeptide(L)'
;MTPPPPDPIAAETPPSPSVPPAGRHLTIFSIGMVIVSIALVVILFVVEIEASVPASGVIRSRSSTTVTADQPGNWLPSAEVWLPGTTRAGGEIIGQISGRPIPLPMLPTERLWMLVESLPDSGSQLEPMQTIAAMIPVNAGTLDPLDVEVEMEVPEKYAGELELGQGVRFRAVMYPSRIYGFAAGTLRAIEPIVRRPVAGEPFVRAIARVDRSPFPMRLGASIEATIILGKRSTYRVILDH
;
A
#
# COMPACT_ATOMS: atom_id res chain seq x y z
N MET A 1 108.07 19.03 -17.91
CA MET A 1 107.26 19.12 -16.69
C MET A 1 106.00 18.32 -16.93
N THR A 2 105.94 17.11 -16.36
CA THR A 2 104.85 16.15 -16.56
C THR A 2 103.77 16.44 -15.51
N PRO A 3 102.48 16.57 -15.88
CA PRO A 3 101.43 16.84 -14.91
C PRO A 3 101.24 15.64 -13.96
N PRO A 4 100.89 15.88 -12.68
CA PRO A 4 100.61 14.81 -11.73
C PRO A 4 99.34 14.03 -12.12
N PRO A 5 99.26 12.74 -11.77
CA PRO A 5 98.10 11.91 -12.05
C PRO A 5 96.86 12.41 -11.27
N PRO A 6 95.65 12.28 -11.85
CA PRO A 6 94.41 12.68 -11.18
C PRO A 6 94.11 11.77 -9.98
N ASP A 7 93.57 12.38 -8.92
CA ASP A 7 93.12 11.68 -7.71
C ASP A 7 92.03 10.64 -8.05
N PRO A 8 92.05 9.46 -7.41
CA PRO A 8 91.03 8.44 -7.63
C PRO A 8 89.67 8.95 -7.15
N ILE A 9 88.70 8.98 -8.06
CA ILE A 9 87.29 9.30 -7.78
C ILE A 9 86.79 8.30 -6.73
N ALA A 10 86.48 8.80 -5.53
CA ALA A 10 85.88 8.02 -4.47
C ALA A 10 84.55 7.44 -4.98
N ALA A 11 84.45 6.11 -5.02
CA ALA A 11 83.24 5.41 -5.41
C ALA A 11 82.13 5.73 -4.40
N GLU A 12 81.15 6.54 -4.82
CA GLU A 12 79.93 6.77 -4.04
C GLU A 12 79.24 5.43 -3.82
N THR A 13 79.15 5.03 -2.56
CA THR A 13 78.48 3.80 -2.17
C THR A 13 76.98 3.97 -2.43
N PRO A 14 76.32 3.08 -3.20
CA PRO A 14 74.91 3.23 -3.52
C PRO A 14 74.09 3.26 -2.23
N PRO A 15 73.06 4.12 -2.12
CA PRO A 15 72.22 4.19 -0.93
C PRO A 15 71.58 2.83 -0.69
N SER A 16 71.75 2.31 0.54
CA SER A 16 71.14 1.04 0.94
C SER A 16 69.62 1.13 0.78
N PRO A 17 68.96 0.11 0.19
CA PRO A 17 67.51 0.12 0.02
C PRO A 17 66.86 0.25 1.39
N SER A 18 66.06 1.31 1.58
CA SER A 18 65.30 1.51 2.80
C SER A 18 64.25 0.40 2.90
N VAL A 19 64.51 -0.57 3.77
CA VAL A 19 63.56 -1.65 4.05
C VAL A 19 62.35 -1.01 4.74
N PRO A 20 61.14 -1.05 4.14
CA PRO A 20 59.96 -0.50 4.77
C PRO A 20 59.72 -1.23 6.09
N PRO A 21 59.30 -0.53 7.16
CA PRO A 21 59.13 -1.12 8.48
C PRO A 21 58.12 -2.27 8.40
N ALA A 22 58.63 -3.49 8.56
CA ALA A 22 57.86 -4.73 8.59
C ALA A 22 56.90 -4.69 9.79
N GLY A 23 55.63 -4.37 9.53
CA GLY A 23 54.59 -4.34 10.56
C GLY A 23 53.46 -3.36 10.26
N ARG A 24 53.74 -2.23 9.60
CA ARG A 24 52.71 -1.20 9.37
C ARG A 24 51.59 -1.69 8.44
N HIS A 25 51.91 -2.54 7.47
CA HIS A 25 50.91 -3.14 6.57
C HIS A 25 49.98 -4.13 7.29
N LEU A 26 50.51 -4.90 8.24
CA LEU A 26 49.72 -5.87 9.01
C LEU A 26 48.71 -5.16 9.91
N THR A 27 49.11 -4.05 10.54
CA THR A 27 48.23 -3.26 11.40
C THR A 27 47.08 -2.64 10.60
N ILE A 28 47.37 -2.05 9.43
CA ILE A 28 46.34 -1.46 8.56
C ILE A 28 45.35 -2.53 8.10
N PHE A 29 45.85 -3.70 7.68
CA PHE A 29 45.00 -4.82 7.28
C PHE A 29 44.09 -5.31 8.43
N SER A 30 44.64 -5.42 9.63
CA SER A 30 43.89 -5.87 10.81
C SER A 30 42.77 -4.90 11.19
N ILE A 31 43.05 -3.59 11.16
CA ILE A 31 42.04 -2.55 11.40
C ILE A 31 40.95 -2.60 10.33
N GLY A 32 41.32 -2.75 9.06
CA GLY A 32 40.38 -2.90 7.95
C GLY A 32 39.44 -4.10 8.15
N MET A 33 39.98 -5.25 8.54
CA MET A 33 39.18 -6.45 8.84
C MET A 33 38.20 -6.22 10.00
N VAL A 34 38.64 -5.57 11.09
CA VAL A 34 37.76 -5.26 12.22
C VAL A 34 36.61 -4.35 11.79
N ILE A 35 36.88 -3.31 10.99
CA ILE A 35 35.83 -2.41 10.48
C ILE A 35 34.83 -3.18 9.61
N VAL A 36 35.31 -4.03 8.70
CA VAL A 36 34.43 -4.85 7.85
C VAL A 36 33.61 -5.82 8.68
N SER A 37 34.20 -6.47 9.69
CA SER A 37 33.48 -7.37 10.59
C SER A 37 32.40 -6.63 11.40
N ILE A 38 32.70 -5.44 11.93
CA ILE A 38 31.71 -4.61 12.63
C ILE A 38 30.60 -4.18 11.68
N ALA A 39 30.92 -3.70 10.48
CA ALA A 39 29.93 -3.32 9.48
C ALA A 39 29.04 -4.51 9.09
N LEU A 40 29.61 -5.70 8.93
CA LEU A 40 28.86 -6.92 8.65
C LEU A 40 27.92 -7.28 9.80
N VAL A 41 28.40 -7.22 11.05
CA VAL A 41 27.56 -7.45 12.25
C VAL A 41 26.44 -6.41 12.30
N VAL A 42 26.73 -5.13 12.06
CA VAL A 42 25.69 -4.10 12.01
C VAL A 42 24.67 -4.40 10.92
N ILE A 43 25.09 -4.75 9.71
CA ILE A 43 24.17 -5.09 8.62
C ILE A 43 23.33 -6.32 8.96
N LEU A 44 23.93 -7.35 9.57
CA LEU A 44 23.23 -8.60 9.88
C LEU A 44 22.28 -8.48 11.09
N PHE A 45 22.60 -7.63 12.06
CA PHE A 45 21.85 -7.56 13.33
C PHE A 45 21.05 -6.27 13.52
N VAL A 46 21.40 -5.18 12.84
CA VAL A 46 20.68 -3.89 12.94
C VAL A 46 19.66 -3.73 11.83
N VAL A 47 19.84 -4.38 10.68
CA VAL A 47 18.82 -4.37 9.62
C VAL A 47 17.68 -5.27 10.05
N GLU A 48 16.68 -4.67 10.69
CA GLU A 48 15.39 -5.30 10.92
C GLU A 48 14.75 -5.59 9.56
N ILE A 49 14.80 -6.86 9.13
CA ILE A 49 14.03 -7.31 7.98
C ILE A 49 12.58 -7.44 8.45
N GLU A 50 11.76 -6.51 8.02
CA GLU A 50 10.32 -6.54 8.27
C GLU A 50 9.72 -7.73 7.50
N ALA A 51 9.21 -8.72 8.23
CA ALA A 51 8.50 -9.83 7.62
C ALA A 51 7.16 -9.31 7.08
N SER A 52 6.93 -9.49 5.78
CA SER A 52 5.77 -8.95 5.11
C SER A 52 5.14 -9.93 4.13
N VAL A 53 3.82 -9.88 4.03
CA VAL A 53 3.03 -10.71 3.12
C VAL A 53 2.46 -9.85 2.00
N PRO A 54 2.72 -10.18 0.73
CA PRO A 54 2.10 -9.49 -0.39
C PRO A 54 0.63 -9.91 -0.52
N ALA A 55 -0.22 -8.96 -0.87
CA ALA A 55 -1.62 -9.18 -1.19
C ALA A 55 -2.06 -8.24 -2.31
N SER A 56 -3.06 -8.65 -3.09
CA SER A 56 -3.73 -7.78 -4.07
C SER A 56 -5.13 -7.49 -3.58
N GLY A 57 -5.63 -6.27 -3.80
CA GLY A 57 -6.95 -5.90 -3.31
C GLY A 57 -7.67 -4.88 -4.17
N VAL A 58 -8.91 -4.63 -3.77
CA VAL A 58 -9.79 -3.63 -4.37
C VAL A 58 -10.32 -2.72 -3.27
N ILE A 59 -10.29 -1.42 -3.53
CA ILE A 59 -10.80 -0.41 -2.61
C ILE A 59 -12.33 -0.48 -2.57
N ARG A 60 -12.91 -0.56 -1.38
CA ARG A 60 -14.35 -0.55 -1.11
C ARG A 60 -14.69 0.46 -0.01
N SER A 61 -15.99 0.74 0.14
CA SER A 61 -16.50 1.48 1.29
C SER A 61 -17.39 0.56 2.10
N ARG A 62 -17.16 0.52 3.41
CA ARG A 62 -18.00 -0.24 4.33
C ARG A 62 -19.41 0.36 4.46
N SER A 63 -19.48 1.68 4.36
CA SER A 63 -20.68 2.46 4.63
C SER A 63 -21.50 2.72 3.36
N SER A 64 -21.43 1.81 2.38
CA SER A 64 -22.28 1.89 1.19
C SER A 64 -23.74 1.70 1.57
N THR A 65 -24.59 2.58 1.07
CA THR A 65 -26.04 2.50 1.20
C THR A 65 -26.65 2.40 -0.18
N THR A 66 -27.50 1.42 -0.37
CA THR A 66 -28.30 1.27 -1.57
C THR A 66 -29.65 1.96 -1.37
N VAL A 67 -30.01 2.81 -2.33
CA VAL A 67 -31.36 3.35 -2.46
C VAL A 67 -32.13 2.38 -3.34
N THR A 68 -33.21 1.82 -2.81
CA THR A 68 -34.06 0.86 -3.54
C THR A 68 -35.43 1.45 -3.79
N ALA A 69 -36.09 0.96 -4.84
CA ALA A 69 -37.49 1.27 -5.11
C ALA A 69 -38.37 0.65 -4.02
N ASP A 70 -39.20 1.44 -3.36
CA ASP A 70 -40.14 0.96 -2.34
C ASP A 70 -41.47 0.46 -2.94
N GLN A 71 -41.72 0.79 -4.21
CA GLN A 71 -42.93 0.45 -4.96
C GLN A 71 -42.59 0.27 -6.45
N PRO A 72 -43.41 -0.48 -7.22
CA PRO A 72 -43.20 -0.58 -8.65
C PRO A 72 -43.58 0.71 -9.37
N GLY A 73 -42.94 1.01 -10.50
CA GLY A 73 -43.34 2.15 -11.32
C GLY A 73 -42.29 2.67 -12.29
N ASN A 74 -42.67 3.68 -13.06
CA ASN A 74 -41.76 4.32 -14.01
C ASN A 74 -40.84 5.28 -13.27
N TRP A 75 -39.53 5.06 -13.44
CA TRP A 75 -38.49 5.94 -12.93
C TRP A 75 -38.38 7.21 -13.75
N LEU A 76 -38.33 8.35 -13.07
CA LEU A 76 -38.04 9.65 -13.66
C LEU A 76 -36.95 10.32 -12.82
N PRO A 77 -35.72 10.48 -13.33
CA PRO A 77 -34.66 11.15 -12.59
C PRO A 77 -35.00 12.63 -12.39
N SER A 78 -34.38 13.26 -11.38
CA SER A 78 -34.43 14.71 -11.24
C SER A 78 -33.87 15.42 -12.49
N ALA A 79 -34.22 16.69 -12.71
CA ALA A 79 -33.70 17.45 -13.86
C ALA A 79 -32.16 17.60 -13.86
N GLU A 80 -31.52 17.49 -12.70
CA GLU A 80 -30.06 17.48 -12.62
C GLU A 80 -29.49 16.14 -13.08
N VAL A 81 -28.35 16.21 -13.77
CA VAL A 81 -27.63 15.01 -14.24
C VAL A 81 -26.84 14.41 -13.07
N TRP A 82 -27.13 13.15 -12.75
CA TRP A 82 -26.40 12.36 -11.76
C TRP A 82 -25.40 11.45 -12.46
N LEU A 83 -24.13 11.60 -12.12
CA LEU A 83 -23.04 10.79 -12.66
C LEU A 83 -22.27 10.15 -11.51
N PRO A 84 -21.69 8.96 -11.68
CA PRO A 84 -20.76 8.41 -10.70
C PRO A 84 -19.68 9.43 -10.32
N GLY A 85 -19.52 9.68 -9.01
CA GLY A 85 -18.65 10.70 -8.45
C GLY A 85 -19.35 12.00 -8.05
N THR A 86 -20.60 12.26 -8.45
CA THR A 86 -21.32 13.47 -8.01
C THR A 86 -21.71 13.38 -6.54
N THR A 87 -21.55 14.49 -5.80
CA THR A 87 -21.88 14.59 -4.37
C THR A 87 -23.15 15.39 -4.12
N ARG A 88 -23.94 14.96 -3.14
CA ARG A 88 -25.27 15.50 -2.82
C ARG A 88 -25.54 15.47 -1.32
N ALA A 89 -26.39 16.38 -0.85
CA ALA A 89 -26.75 16.43 0.57
C ALA A 89 -27.81 15.36 0.89
N GLY A 90 -27.77 14.79 2.10
CA GLY A 90 -28.81 13.87 2.55
C GLY A 90 -30.20 14.52 2.53
N GLY A 91 -31.21 13.77 2.10
CA GLY A 91 -32.60 14.25 1.98
C GLY A 91 -32.93 14.92 0.63
N GLU A 92 -31.96 15.19 -0.23
CA GLU A 92 -32.24 15.70 -1.59
C GLU A 92 -33.00 14.65 -2.42
N ILE A 93 -33.88 15.11 -3.32
CA ILE A 93 -34.70 14.23 -4.16
C ILE A 93 -33.89 13.82 -5.39
N ILE A 94 -33.66 12.51 -5.56
CA ILE A 94 -32.88 11.97 -6.69
C ILE A 94 -33.73 11.73 -7.94
N GLY A 95 -35.03 11.62 -7.76
CA GLY A 95 -36.01 11.39 -8.81
C GLY A 95 -37.33 10.98 -8.21
N GLN A 96 -38.19 10.39 -9.03
CA GLN A 96 -39.52 9.97 -8.64
C GLN A 96 -39.92 8.66 -9.30
N ILE A 97 -40.74 7.87 -8.62
CA ILE A 97 -41.36 6.65 -9.14
C ILE A 97 -42.86 6.87 -9.17
N SER A 98 -43.45 6.88 -10.37
CA SER A 98 -44.89 7.12 -10.55
C SER A 98 -45.38 8.41 -9.85
N GLY A 99 -44.58 9.47 -9.89
CA GLY A 99 -44.88 10.77 -9.28
C GLY A 99 -44.57 10.89 -7.78
N ARG A 100 -44.07 9.82 -7.14
CA ARG A 100 -43.65 9.86 -5.74
C ARG A 100 -42.15 10.18 -5.63
N PRO A 101 -41.75 11.24 -4.92
CA PRO A 101 -40.34 11.61 -4.80
C PRO A 101 -39.57 10.58 -3.99
N ILE A 102 -38.35 10.28 -4.43
CA ILE A 102 -37.41 9.40 -3.75
C ILE A 102 -36.30 10.28 -3.14
N PRO A 103 -36.29 10.48 -1.80
CA PRO A 103 -35.25 11.24 -1.14
C PRO A 103 -33.99 10.41 -0.91
N LEU A 104 -32.85 11.09 -0.84
CA LEU A 104 -31.60 10.49 -0.37
C LEU A 104 -31.69 10.09 1.11
N PRO A 105 -30.99 9.02 1.52
CA PRO A 105 -30.90 8.65 2.92
C PRO A 105 -30.38 9.82 3.76
N MET A 106 -31.11 10.18 4.81
CA MET A 106 -30.64 11.18 5.77
C MET A 106 -29.57 10.55 6.67
N LEU A 107 -28.38 11.13 6.69
CA LEU A 107 -27.37 10.82 7.71
C LEU A 107 -27.44 11.85 8.84
N PRO A 108 -27.02 11.48 10.06
CA PRO A 108 -26.79 12.46 11.11
C PRO A 108 -25.66 13.41 10.67
N THR A 109 -26.11 14.62 10.29
CA THR A 109 -25.41 15.92 10.13
C THR A 109 -24.12 15.99 9.28
N GLU A 110 -24.07 16.99 8.40
CA GLU A 110 -22.90 17.48 7.62
C GLU A 110 -22.21 16.50 6.66
N ARG A 111 -22.84 15.37 6.32
CA ARG A 111 -22.27 14.40 5.38
C ARG A 111 -22.84 14.56 3.98
N LEU A 112 -21.95 14.67 3.00
CA LEU A 112 -22.29 14.53 1.58
C LEU A 112 -22.32 13.04 1.22
N TRP A 113 -23.18 12.69 0.28
CA TRP A 113 -23.25 11.38 -0.33
C TRP A 113 -22.68 11.45 -1.74
N MET A 114 -21.79 10.55 -2.09
CA MET A 114 -21.29 10.39 -3.46
C MET A 114 -21.99 9.22 -4.13
N LEU A 115 -22.48 9.45 -5.35
CA LEU A 115 -23.03 8.39 -6.20
C LEU A 115 -21.90 7.51 -6.72
N VAL A 116 -22.00 6.18 -6.53
CA VAL A 116 -20.97 5.22 -6.99
C VAL A 116 -21.41 4.50 -8.25
N GLU A 117 -22.70 4.16 -8.35
CA GLU A 117 -23.29 3.46 -9.49
C GLU A 117 -24.29 4.38 -10.22
N SER A 118 -24.41 4.21 -11.54
CA SER A 118 -25.33 5.01 -12.36
C SER A 118 -26.79 4.72 -12.01
N LEU A 119 -27.63 5.74 -12.08
CA LEU A 119 -29.07 5.61 -11.94
C LEU A 119 -29.69 4.86 -13.13
N PRO A 120 -30.89 4.25 -12.98
CA PRO A 120 -31.64 3.68 -14.09
C PRO A 120 -31.95 4.74 -15.15
N ASP A 121 -32.08 4.29 -16.40
CA ASP A 121 -32.47 5.18 -17.49
C ASP A 121 -33.87 5.76 -17.25
N SER A 122 -34.07 7.02 -17.64
CA SER A 122 -35.38 7.67 -17.54
C SER A 122 -36.47 6.88 -18.28
N GLY A 123 -37.60 6.67 -17.61
CA GLY A 123 -38.73 5.89 -18.12
C GLY A 123 -38.62 4.39 -17.88
N SER A 124 -37.52 3.91 -17.28
CA SER A 124 -37.36 2.49 -16.92
C SER A 124 -38.42 2.06 -15.90
N GLN A 125 -39.00 0.88 -16.10
CA GLN A 125 -39.91 0.27 -15.14
C GLN A 125 -39.09 -0.36 -14.02
N LEU A 126 -39.34 0.08 -12.78
CA LEU A 126 -38.70 -0.46 -11.60
C LEU A 126 -39.64 -1.42 -10.86
N GLU A 127 -39.07 -2.50 -10.35
CA GLU A 127 -39.73 -3.42 -9.42
C GLU A 127 -39.43 -3.03 -7.96
N PRO A 128 -40.26 -3.44 -6.99
CA PRO A 128 -39.96 -3.23 -5.58
C PRO A 128 -38.63 -3.87 -5.21
N MET A 129 -37.88 -3.20 -4.34
CA MET A 129 -36.53 -3.56 -3.89
C MET A 129 -35.45 -3.52 -4.97
N GLN A 130 -35.76 -3.13 -6.21
CA GLN A 130 -34.75 -2.90 -7.23
C GLN A 130 -33.84 -1.73 -6.82
N THR A 131 -32.53 -1.91 -6.95
CA THR A 131 -31.54 -0.86 -6.66
C THR A 131 -31.66 0.27 -7.69
N ILE A 132 -31.82 1.49 -7.18
CA ILE A 132 -31.82 2.74 -7.93
C ILE A 132 -30.44 3.37 -7.91
N ALA A 133 -29.81 3.40 -6.75
CA ALA A 133 -28.51 4.03 -6.57
C ALA A 133 -27.69 3.30 -5.52
N ALA A 134 -26.38 3.21 -5.71
CA ALA A 134 -25.43 2.88 -4.66
C ALA A 134 -24.65 4.14 -4.30
N MET A 135 -24.63 4.47 -3.01
CA MET A 135 -24.05 5.72 -2.52
C MET A 135 -23.17 5.49 -1.32
N ILE A 136 -22.17 6.35 -1.17
CA ILE A 136 -21.25 6.31 -0.04
C ILE A 136 -21.16 7.67 0.63
N PRO A 137 -21.00 7.72 1.96
CA PRO A 137 -20.74 8.96 2.65
C PRO A 137 -19.33 9.45 2.33
N VAL A 138 -19.16 10.76 2.12
CA VAL A 138 -17.88 11.39 1.86
C VAL A 138 -17.64 12.57 2.79
N ASN A 139 -16.37 12.90 3.01
CA ASN A 139 -15.99 14.10 3.76
C ASN A 139 -16.33 15.36 2.95
N ALA A 140 -17.10 16.29 3.53
CA ALA A 140 -17.54 17.49 2.79
C ALA A 140 -16.37 18.42 2.37
N GLY A 141 -15.26 18.41 3.10
CA GLY A 141 -14.09 19.25 2.80
C GLY A 141 -13.14 18.64 1.76
N THR A 142 -12.90 17.33 1.81
CA THR A 142 -11.94 16.67 0.90
C THR A 142 -12.59 15.87 -0.22
N LEU A 143 -13.89 15.62 -0.12
CA LEU A 143 -14.66 14.70 -0.98
C LEU A 143 -14.16 13.25 -0.96
N ASP A 144 -13.28 12.90 -0.03
CA ASP A 144 -12.82 11.53 0.12
C ASP A 144 -13.92 10.65 0.71
N PRO A 145 -14.06 9.39 0.25
CA PRO A 145 -14.94 8.43 0.87
C PRO A 145 -14.65 8.24 2.36
N LEU A 146 -15.71 8.15 3.16
CA LEU A 146 -15.60 7.74 4.56
C LEU A 146 -15.58 6.21 4.65
N ASP A 147 -14.96 5.71 5.72
CA ASP A 147 -14.85 4.27 6.02
C ASP A 147 -14.33 3.43 4.85
N VAL A 148 -13.24 3.91 4.24
CA VAL A 148 -12.54 3.17 3.17
C VAL A 148 -11.92 1.92 3.74
N GLU A 149 -12.24 0.80 3.10
CA GLU A 149 -11.66 -0.50 3.37
C GLU A 149 -11.06 -1.06 2.07
N VAL A 150 -10.08 -1.94 2.23
CA VAL A 150 -9.50 -2.69 1.11
C VAL A 150 -9.81 -4.15 1.35
N GLU A 151 -10.55 -4.73 0.42
CA GLU A 151 -10.76 -6.16 0.34
C GLU A 151 -9.58 -6.77 -0.41
N MET A 152 -8.85 -7.66 0.25
CA MET A 152 -7.57 -8.19 -0.20
C MET A 152 -7.65 -9.71 -0.34
N GLU A 153 -6.90 -10.23 -1.30
CA GLU A 153 -6.63 -11.64 -1.51
C GLU A 153 -5.22 -11.93 -1.05
N VAL A 154 -5.10 -12.77 -0.01
CA VAL A 154 -3.83 -13.16 0.60
C VAL A 154 -3.57 -14.62 0.27
N PRO A 155 -2.38 -15.00 -0.27
CA PRO A 155 -2.09 -16.40 -0.57
C PRO A 155 -2.27 -17.30 0.66
N GLU A 156 -2.89 -18.47 0.49
CA GLU A 156 -3.25 -19.39 1.59
C GLU A 156 -2.05 -19.75 2.46
N LYS A 157 -0.85 -19.90 1.88
CA LYS A 157 0.39 -20.24 2.59
C LYS A 157 0.74 -19.27 3.74
N TYR A 158 0.21 -18.05 3.71
CA TYR A 158 0.43 -17.03 4.75
C TYR A 158 -0.74 -16.91 5.73
N ALA A 159 -1.85 -17.63 5.52
CA ALA A 159 -3.07 -17.46 6.30
C ALA A 159 -2.86 -17.68 7.81
N GLY A 160 -1.99 -18.62 8.18
CA GLY A 160 -1.66 -18.93 9.58
C GLY A 160 -0.83 -17.85 10.28
N GLU A 161 -0.28 -16.87 9.55
CA GLU A 161 0.51 -15.77 10.10
C GLU A 161 -0.29 -14.46 10.23
N LEU A 162 -1.52 -14.43 9.71
CA LEU A 162 -2.36 -13.23 9.73
C LEU A 162 -3.03 -13.04 11.09
N GLU A 163 -2.93 -11.83 11.62
CA GLU A 163 -3.53 -11.46 12.90
C GLU A 163 -4.26 -10.11 12.76
N LEU A 164 -5.44 -10.00 13.37
CA LEU A 164 -6.20 -8.75 13.40
C LEU A 164 -5.39 -7.67 14.12
N GLY A 165 -5.43 -6.44 13.62
CA GLY A 165 -4.63 -5.34 14.13
C GLY A 165 -3.25 -5.20 13.49
N GLN A 166 -2.82 -6.14 12.65
CA GLN A 166 -1.58 -5.99 11.87
C GLN A 166 -1.63 -4.76 10.96
N GLY A 167 -0.50 -4.08 10.85
CA GLY A 167 -0.34 -2.94 9.95
C GLY A 167 -0.36 -3.39 8.50
N VAL A 168 -0.97 -2.60 7.62
CA VAL A 168 -1.01 -2.84 6.18
C VAL A 168 -0.54 -1.60 5.45
N ARG A 169 0.39 -1.77 4.50
CA ARG A 169 0.78 -0.71 3.57
C ARG A 169 0.09 -0.93 2.25
N PHE A 170 -0.47 0.12 1.69
CA PHE A 170 -1.12 0.05 0.39
C PHE A 170 -0.40 0.93 -0.64
N ARG A 171 -0.30 0.39 -1.85
CA ARG A 171 0.27 1.04 -3.03
C ARG A 171 -0.77 1.01 -4.15
N ALA A 172 -1.32 2.17 -4.49
CA ALA A 172 -2.22 2.28 -5.63
C ALA A 172 -1.47 2.03 -6.94
N VAL A 173 -1.98 1.11 -7.76
CA VAL A 173 -1.34 0.76 -9.05
C VAL A 173 -1.31 1.97 -10.00
N MET A 174 -2.30 2.86 -9.90
CA MET A 174 -2.41 4.06 -10.75
C MET A 174 -1.50 5.22 -10.32
N TYR A 175 -0.98 5.22 -9.08
CA TYR A 175 -0.18 6.32 -8.54
C TYR A 175 1.26 5.85 -8.28
N PRO A 176 2.28 6.47 -8.92
CA PRO A 176 3.67 6.10 -8.70
C PRO A 176 4.07 6.26 -7.23
N SER A 177 4.43 5.16 -6.56
CA SER A 177 4.78 5.16 -5.12
C SER A 177 5.98 6.04 -4.77
N ARG A 178 6.88 6.30 -5.72
CA ARG A 178 8.02 7.22 -5.52
C ARG A 178 7.59 8.67 -5.28
N ILE A 179 6.44 9.06 -5.82
CA ILE A 179 5.92 10.44 -5.74
C ILE A 179 4.86 10.52 -4.64
N TYR A 180 3.93 9.57 -4.62
CA TYR A 180 2.76 9.63 -3.74
C TYR A 180 2.94 8.86 -2.42
N GLY A 181 3.99 8.04 -2.27
CA GLY A 181 4.21 7.24 -1.07
C GLY A 181 3.26 6.06 -0.94
N PHE A 182 2.94 5.70 0.31
CA PHE A 182 2.08 4.57 0.66
C PHE A 182 0.94 5.04 1.56
N ALA A 183 -0.25 4.47 1.35
CA ALA A 183 -1.31 4.56 2.34
C ALA A 183 -1.06 3.54 3.46
N ALA A 184 -1.50 3.86 4.67
CA ALA A 184 -1.39 3.01 5.83
C ALA A 184 -2.78 2.58 6.30
N GLY A 185 -2.89 1.35 6.76
CA GLY A 185 -4.10 0.81 7.33
C GLY A 185 -3.84 -0.31 8.33
N THR A 186 -4.93 -0.89 8.78
CA THR A 186 -4.95 -1.93 9.81
C THR A 186 -5.85 -3.08 9.38
N LEU A 187 -5.37 -4.32 9.52
CA LEU A 187 -6.14 -5.53 9.23
C LEU A 187 -7.31 -5.66 10.22
N ARG A 188 -8.54 -5.79 9.72
CA ARG A 188 -9.79 -5.77 10.50
C ARG A 188 -10.55 -7.07 10.49
N ALA A 189 -10.52 -7.79 9.38
CA ALA A 189 -11.19 -9.08 9.26
C ALA A 189 -10.38 -10.03 8.37
N ILE A 190 -10.54 -11.33 8.64
CA ILE A 190 -10.00 -12.43 7.85
C ILE A 190 -11.16 -13.39 7.65
N GLU A 191 -11.57 -13.65 6.41
CA GLU A 191 -12.60 -14.65 6.13
C GLU A 191 -11.97 -16.05 6.27
N PRO A 192 -12.56 -16.97 7.05
CA PRO A 192 -11.97 -18.29 7.31
C PRO A 192 -12.06 -19.24 6.10
N ILE A 193 -12.68 -18.81 5.00
CA ILE A 193 -12.95 -19.65 3.83
C ILE A 193 -11.85 -19.44 2.80
N VAL A 194 -11.06 -20.50 2.57
CA VAL A 194 -10.12 -20.55 1.45
C VAL A 194 -10.90 -20.60 0.15
N ARG A 195 -10.69 -19.62 -0.72
CA ARG A 195 -11.28 -19.62 -2.06
C ARG A 195 -10.26 -20.20 -3.04
N ARG A 196 -10.75 -21.11 -3.87
CA ARG A 196 -9.98 -21.67 -4.99
C ARG A 196 -10.47 -21.01 -6.27
N PRO A 197 -9.71 -20.07 -6.87
CA PRO A 197 -10.07 -19.54 -8.17
C PRO A 197 -10.01 -20.65 -9.23
N VAL A 198 -10.75 -20.47 -10.34
CA VAL A 198 -10.78 -21.42 -11.47
C VAL A 198 -9.38 -21.60 -12.07
N ALA A 199 -8.55 -20.56 -12.00
CA ALA A 199 -7.13 -20.58 -12.29
C ALA A 199 -6.40 -19.70 -11.26
N GLY A 200 -5.41 -20.25 -10.56
CA GLY A 200 -4.60 -19.50 -9.59
C GLY A 200 -4.32 -20.28 -8.30
N GLU A 201 -3.48 -19.68 -7.45
CA GLU A 201 -3.22 -20.20 -6.11
C GLU A 201 -4.43 -19.96 -5.19
N PRO A 202 -4.69 -20.87 -4.24
CA PRO A 202 -5.71 -20.65 -3.23
C PRO A 202 -5.38 -19.42 -2.38
N PHE A 203 -6.41 -18.67 -2.02
CA PHE A 203 -6.26 -17.45 -1.23
C PHE A 203 -7.30 -17.38 -0.11
N VAL A 204 -6.95 -16.60 0.90
CA VAL A 204 -7.82 -16.18 1.99
C VAL A 204 -8.19 -14.72 1.77
N ARG A 205 -9.45 -14.38 2.01
CA ARG A 205 -9.91 -13.00 1.90
C ARG A 205 -9.66 -12.26 3.21
N ALA A 206 -9.09 -11.08 3.12
CA ALA A 206 -8.77 -10.21 4.24
C ALA A 206 -9.36 -8.82 3.99
N ILE A 207 -9.77 -8.12 5.05
CA ILE A 207 -10.29 -6.75 4.96
C ILE A 207 -9.43 -5.87 5.85
N ALA A 208 -8.86 -4.81 5.28
CA ALA A 208 -8.10 -3.81 6.01
C ALA A 208 -8.76 -2.44 5.93
N ARG A 209 -8.86 -1.74 7.05
CA ARG A 209 -9.32 -0.35 7.10
C ARG A 209 -8.16 0.57 6.73
N VAL A 210 -8.41 1.54 5.87
CA VAL A 210 -7.44 2.58 5.54
C VAL A 210 -7.47 3.65 6.64
N ASP A 211 -6.34 3.86 7.32
CA ASP A 211 -6.23 4.83 8.41
C ASP A 211 -5.71 6.18 7.92
N ARG A 212 -4.80 6.17 6.93
CA ARG A 212 -4.26 7.38 6.30
C ARG A 212 -3.89 7.11 4.84
N SER A 213 -4.24 8.03 3.95
CA SER A 213 -3.81 7.99 2.56
C SER A 213 -3.20 9.33 2.12
N PRO A 214 -2.03 9.33 1.46
CA PRO A 214 -1.46 10.52 0.83
C PRO A 214 -2.01 10.78 -0.59
N PHE A 215 -2.92 9.93 -1.08
CA PHE A 215 -3.54 10.04 -2.40
C PHE A 215 -5.05 9.73 -2.34
N PRO A 216 -5.85 10.19 -3.32
CA PRO A 216 -7.27 9.90 -3.37
C PRO A 216 -7.54 8.39 -3.52
N MET A 217 -8.38 7.84 -2.64
CA MET A 217 -8.76 6.42 -2.64
C MET A 217 -10.03 6.21 -3.47
N ARG A 218 -9.87 5.88 -4.75
CA ARG A 218 -11.00 5.64 -5.65
C ARG A 218 -11.60 4.26 -5.43
N LEU A 219 -12.90 4.20 -5.15
CA LEU A 219 -13.60 2.92 -5.03
C LEU A 219 -13.49 2.10 -6.31
N GLY A 220 -13.37 0.79 -6.17
CA GLY A 220 -13.20 -0.14 -7.28
C GLY A 220 -11.80 -0.17 -7.88
N ALA A 221 -10.89 0.75 -7.51
CA ALA A 221 -9.52 0.73 -8.00
C ALA A 221 -8.74 -0.44 -7.38
N SER A 222 -7.90 -1.06 -8.21
CA SER A 222 -6.96 -2.10 -7.77
C SER A 222 -5.82 -1.49 -6.98
N ILE A 223 -5.41 -2.18 -5.93
CA ILE A 223 -4.34 -1.77 -5.04
C ILE A 223 -3.47 -2.97 -4.68
N GLU A 224 -2.16 -2.74 -4.57
CA GLU A 224 -1.27 -3.72 -3.97
C GLU A 224 -1.16 -3.43 -2.49
N ALA A 225 -1.19 -4.48 -1.69
CA ALA A 225 -1.12 -4.41 -0.25
C ALA A 225 0.06 -5.23 0.27
N THR A 226 0.63 -4.78 1.37
CA THR A 226 1.70 -5.45 2.07
C THR A 226 1.34 -5.50 3.54
N ILE A 227 1.00 -6.69 4.03
CA ILE A 227 0.64 -6.92 5.43
C ILE A 227 1.94 -7.10 6.21
N ILE A 228 2.08 -6.34 7.30
CA ILE A 228 3.25 -6.36 8.18
C ILE A 228 2.99 -7.41 9.26
N LEU A 229 3.74 -8.52 9.23
CA LEU A 229 3.62 -9.60 10.22
C LEU A 229 4.27 -9.25 11.57
N GLY A 230 4.91 -8.08 11.65
CA GLY A 230 5.65 -7.58 12.80
C GLY A 230 7.17 -7.69 12.63
N LYS A 231 7.90 -7.13 13.59
CA LYS A 231 9.35 -7.23 13.67
C LYS A 231 9.73 -8.61 14.21
N ARG A 232 9.75 -9.62 13.35
CA ARG A 232 10.44 -10.88 13.68
C ARG A 232 11.93 -10.69 13.43
N SER A 233 12.76 -10.87 14.45
CA SER A 233 14.20 -11.05 14.27
C SER A 233 14.41 -12.34 13.48
N THR A 234 14.39 -12.23 12.16
CA THR A 234 14.60 -13.38 11.31
C THR A 234 16.08 -13.70 11.37
N TYR A 235 16.49 -14.57 12.29
CA TYR A 235 17.79 -15.20 12.24
C TYR A 235 17.81 -16.03 10.97
N ARG A 236 18.34 -15.47 9.89
CA ARG A 236 18.58 -16.19 8.65
C ARG A 236 19.75 -17.14 8.93
N VAL A 237 19.44 -18.28 9.54
CA VAL A 237 20.37 -19.40 9.59
C VAL A 237 20.44 -19.91 8.16
N ILE A 238 21.39 -19.38 7.39
CA ILE A 238 21.81 -19.94 6.11
C ILE A 238 22.51 -21.26 6.45
N LEU A 239 21.72 -22.30 6.69
CA LEU A 239 22.15 -23.69 6.65
C LEU A 239 21.54 -24.29 5.38
N ASP A 240 22.02 -23.83 4.23
CA ASP A 240 21.96 -24.66 3.02
C ASP A 240 23.19 -25.57 3.09
N HIS A 241 22.93 -26.87 3.26
CA HIS A 241 23.88 -27.95 3.02
C HIS A 241 23.72 -28.45 1.59
#